data_AF-A0A564T4F0-F1
#
_entry.id   AF-A0A564T4F0-F1
#
_cell.length_a   1.000
_cell.length_b   1.000
_cell.length_c   1.000
_cell.angle_alpha   90.00
_cell.angle_beta   90.00
_cell.angle_gamma   90.00
#
_symmetry.space_group_name_H-M   'P 1'
#
loop_
_entity.id
_entity.type
_entity.pdbx_description
1 polymer ?
#
loop_
_entity_poly.entity_id
_entity_poly.type
_entity_poly.pdbx_seq_one_letter_code
_entity_poly.pdbx_strand_id
1 'polypeptide(L)'
;MDKIAELKPDLILMTEREDLYEDLSEIAPTVGYYINTNENWDYYETSPKVAEIFDKRGEMKKDLDRVDAKEAVFEENVKAKFGRQKLTYLSMTDNDIRYYACGHFGYLYDTYKFNRTETL
;
A
#
# COMPACT_ATOMS: atom_id res chain seq x y z
N MET A 1 -13.65 -22.76 2.25
CA MET A 1 -12.63 -23.22 3.20
C MET A 1 -11.89 -24.45 2.69
N ASP A 2 -12.57 -25.47 2.17
CA ASP A 2 -11.97 -26.72 1.65
C ASP A 2 -10.76 -26.52 0.71
N LYS A 3 -10.88 -25.64 -0.29
CA LYS A 3 -9.77 -25.35 -1.22
C LYS A 3 -8.55 -24.73 -0.55
N ILE A 4 -8.74 -23.96 0.54
CA ILE A 4 -7.63 -23.35 1.29
C ILE A 4 -6.97 -24.42 2.15
N ALA A 5 -7.77 -25.30 2.78
CA ALA A 5 -7.26 -26.42 3.57
C ALA A 5 -6.46 -27.44 2.73
N GLU A 6 -6.87 -27.69 1.48
CA GLU A 6 -6.13 -28.54 0.54
C GLU A 6 -4.71 -28.05 0.25
N LEU A 7 -4.46 -26.73 0.33
CA LEU A 7 -3.14 -26.13 0.15
C LEU A 7 -2.20 -26.40 1.33
N LYS A 8 -2.75 -26.82 2.49
CA LYS A 8 -2.02 -27.05 3.75
C LYS A 8 -1.09 -25.87 4.10
N PRO A 9 -1.64 -24.65 4.28
CA PRO A 9 -0.82 -23.50 4.60
C PRO A 9 -0.21 -23.63 6.00
N ASP A 10 1.03 -23.17 6.16
CA ASP A 10 1.68 -23.08 7.49
C ASP A 10 1.32 -21.78 8.23
N LEU A 11 0.81 -20.78 7.51
CA LEU A 11 0.36 -19.47 8.01
C LEU A 11 -0.62 -18.86 7.02
N ILE A 12 -1.68 -18.22 7.54
CA ILE A 12 -2.62 -17.43 6.76
C ILE A 12 -2.49 -15.96 7.17
N LEU A 13 -2.22 -15.10 6.20
CA LEU A 13 -2.23 -13.65 6.35
C LEU A 13 -3.49 -13.11 5.68
N MET A 14 -4.31 -12.37 6.42
CA MET A 14 -5.59 -11.87 5.91
C MET A 14 -5.81 -10.39 6.22
N THR A 15 -6.47 -9.71 5.29
CA THR A 15 -7.01 -8.37 5.49
C THR A 15 -8.35 -8.46 6.22
N GLU A 16 -8.83 -7.36 6.81
CA GLU A 16 -10.02 -7.35 7.69
C GLU A 16 -11.27 -8.00 7.10
N ARG A 17 -11.49 -9.26 7.50
CA ARG A 17 -12.68 -10.07 7.30
C ARG A 17 -12.90 -10.87 8.58
N GLU A 18 -13.29 -10.18 9.65
CA GLU A 18 -13.51 -10.80 10.96
C GLU A 18 -14.43 -12.01 10.89
N ASP A 19 -15.40 -11.99 9.96
CA ASP A 19 -16.33 -13.07 9.68
C ASP A 19 -15.68 -14.37 9.19
N LEU A 20 -14.43 -14.32 8.72
CA LEU A 20 -13.68 -15.47 8.24
C LEU A 20 -12.52 -15.88 9.15
N TYR A 21 -12.22 -15.10 10.20
CA TYR A 21 -11.03 -15.33 11.03
C TYR A 21 -11.06 -16.68 11.74
N GLU A 22 -12.20 -17.03 12.35
CA GLU A 22 -12.39 -18.30 13.08
C GLU A 22 -12.24 -19.50 12.12
N ASP A 23 -12.99 -19.48 11.02
CA ASP A 23 -12.94 -20.54 9.99
C ASP A 23 -11.52 -20.74 9.41
N LEU A 24 -10.76 -19.65 9.20
CA LEU A 24 -9.39 -19.72 8.70
C LEU A 24 -8.41 -20.19 9.78
N SER A 25 -8.65 -19.84 11.05
CA SER A 25 -7.85 -20.27 12.19
C SER A 25 -7.95 -21.77 12.47
N GLU A 26 -9.06 -22.42 12.06
CA GLU A 26 -9.17 -23.88 12.06
C GLU A 26 -8.25 -24.56 11.02
N ILE A 27 -7.87 -23.85 9.96
CA ILE A 27 -7.02 -24.39 8.88
C ILE A 27 -5.54 -24.25 9.23
N ALA A 28 -5.11 -23.07 9.68
CA ALA A 28 -3.73 -22.76 10.02
C ALA A 28 -3.65 -21.52 10.93
N PRO A 29 -2.51 -21.28 11.61
CA PRO A 29 -2.28 -20.02 12.32
C PRO A 29 -2.63 -18.83 11.43
N THR A 30 -3.52 -17.96 11.90
CA THR A 30 -4.07 -16.86 11.10
C THR A 30 -3.78 -15.53 11.77
N VAL A 31 -3.24 -14.59 11.00
CA VAL A 31 -2.98 -13.22 11.43
C VAL A 31 -3.81 -12.27 10.57
N GLY A 32 -4.75 -11.58 11.22
CA GLY A 32 -5.49 -10.47 10.63
C GLY A 32 -4.72 -9.18 10.78
N TYR A 33 -4.72 -8.35 9.74
CA TYR A 33 -4.17 -7.00 9.83
C TYR A 33 -5.03 -6.00 9.06
N TYR A 34 -5.15 -4.81 9.64
CA TYR A 34 -5.75 -3.66 8.99
C TYR A 34 -4.82 -3.15 7.88
N ILE A 35 -5.40 -2.91 6.71
CA ILE A 35 -4.80 -2.06 5.69
C ILE A 35 -5.65 -0.81 5.64
N ASN A 36 -5.06 0.33 6.00
CA ASN A 36 -5.69 1.60 5.75
C ASN A 36 -5.76 1.82 4.23
N THR A 37 -6.94 1.62 3.65
CA THR A 37 -7.19 1.85 2.22
C THR A 37 -7.63 3.28 1.92
N ASN A 38 -7.92 4.08 2.96
CA ASN A 38 -8.37 5.46 2.82
C ASN A 38 -7.19 6.40 2.62
N GLU A 39 -6.06 6.09 3.24
CA GLU A 39 -4.78 6.76 3.03
C GLU A 39 -3.95 5.92 2.04
N ASN A 40 -3.00 6.54 1.35
CA ASN A 40 -2.07 5.83 0.46
C ASN A 40 -1.61 4.55 1.16
N TRP A 41 -1.83 3.39 0.54
CA TRP A 41 -1.48 2.09 1.10
C TRP A 41 -0.15 2.16 1.84
N ASP A 42 -0.22 2.31 3.16
CA ASP A 42 0.96 2.68 3.94
C ASP A 42 1.76 1.42 4.18
N TYR A 43 2.64 1.14 3.22
CA TYR A 43 3.57 0.04 3.30
C TYR A 43 4.60 0.26 4.41
N TYR A 44 4.82 1.49 4.89
CA TYR A 44 5.63 1.74 6.08
C TYR A 44 4.93 1.30 7.36
N GLU A 45 3.60 1.21 7.38
CA GLU A 45 2.85 0.68 8.53
C GLU A 45 2.68 -0.85 8.45
N THR A 46 2.31 -1.35 7.27
CA THR A 46 1.95 -2.77 7.09
C THR A 46 3.17 -3.68 6.96
N SER A 47 4.22 -3.26 6.26
CA SER A 47 5.39 -4.12 6.00
C SER A 47 6.17 -4.49 7.26
N PRO A 48 6.39 -3.59 8.24
CA PRO A 48 7.04 -3.95 9.51
C PRO A 48 6.28 -5.01 10.31
N LYS A 49 4.95 -4.97 10.31
CA LYS A 49 4.11 -5.97 11.00
C LYS A 49 4.30 -7.36 10.40
N VAL A 50 4.32 -7.45 9.07
CA VAL A 50 4.62 -8.72 8.36
C VAL A 50 6.05 -9.17 8.65
N ALA A 51 7.02 -8.24 8.62
CA ALA A 51 8.41 -8.57 8.90
C ALA A 51 8.64 -9.07 10.32
N GLU A 52 7.85 -8.61 11.29
CA GLU A 52 7.90 -9.12 12.67
C GLU A 52 7.48 -10.60 12.76
N ILE A 53 6.43 -11.01 12.03
CA ILE A 53 5.96 -12.41 11.99
C ILE A 53 7.07 -13.36 11.53
N PHE A 54 7.91 -12.90 10.60
CA PHE A 54 8.99 -13.71 10.02
C PHE A 54 10.39 -13.41 10.61
N ASP A 55 10.47 -12.65 11.71
CA ASP A 55 11.74 -12.21 12.33
C ASP A 55 12.72 -11.52 11.35
N LYS A 56 12.17 -10.73 10.42
CA LYS A 56 12.87 -10.04 9.32
C LYS A 56 12.88 -8.52 9.47
N ARG A 57 12.64 -7.99 10.67
CA ARG A 57 12.60 -6.53 10.92
C ARG A 57 13.84 -5.80 10.44
N GLY A 58 15.02 -6.40 10.60
CA GLY A 58 16.29 -5.82 10.13
C GLY A 58 16.42 -5.75 8.60
N GLU A 59 15.90 -6.75 7.88
CA GLU A 59 15.86 -6.75 6.40
C GLU A 59 14.84 -5.72 5.91
N MET A 60 13.65 -5.73 6.51
CA MET A 60 12.58 -4.79 6.17
C MET A 60 13.02 -3.34 6.35
N LYS A 61 13.70 -3.02 7.46
CA LYS A 61 14.22 -1.67 7.68
C LYS A 61 15.16 -1.23 6.55
N LYS A 62 16.09 -2.11 6.12
CA LYS A 62 17.02 -1.78 5.02
C LYS A 62 16.30 -1.55 3.70
N ASP A 63 15.25 -2.33 3.44
CA ASP A 63 14.45 -2.17 2.23
C ASP A 63 13.65 -0.86 2.25
N LEU A 64 13.03 -0.50 3.38
CA LEU A 64 12.34 0.78 3.57
C LEU A 64 13.30 1.97 3.45
N ASP A 65 14.47 1.91 4.11
CA ASP A 65 15.51 2.96 3.99
C ASP A 65 15.95 3.15 2.52
N ARG A 66 16.00 2.06 1.74
CA ARG A 66 16.33 2.12 0.31
C ARG A 66 15.20 2.74 -0.51
N VAL A 67 13.94 2.51 -0.14
CA VAL A 67 12.79 3.16 -0.77
C VAL A 67 12.82 4.65 -0.47
N ASP A 68 12.97 5.05 0.80
CA ASP A 68 13.11 6.45 1.22
C ASP A 68 14.18 7.20 0.40
N ALA A 69 15.35 6.58 0.24
CA ALA A 69 16.44 7.17 -0.54
C ALA A 69 16.08 7.37 -2.02
N LYS A 70 15.33 6.43 -2.63
CA LYS A 70 14.87 6.56 -4.02
C LYS A 70 13.77 7.60 -4.15
N GLU A 71 12.85 7.66 -3.18
CA GLU A 71 11.76 8.62 -3.16
C GLU A 71 12.27 10.05 -3.02
N ALA A 72 13.28 10.28 -2.18
CA ALA A 72 13.93 11.58 -2.05
C ALA A 72 14.56 12.06 -3.38
N VAL A 73 15.29 11.17 -4.06
CA VAL A 73 15.86 11.47 -5.39
C VAL A 73 14.76 11.71 -6.42
N PHE A 74 13.66 10.96 -6.36
CA PHE A 74 12.53 11.14 -7.27
C PHE A 74 11.85 12.49 -7.05
N GLU A 75 11.61 12.88 -5.79
CA GLU A 75 11.04 14.17 -5.42
C GLU A 75 11.87 15.34 -5.98
N GLU A 76 13.20 15.30 -5.83
CA GLU A 76 14.09 16.33 -6.38
C GLU A 76 13.97 16.41 -7.92
N ASN A 77 13.95 15.25 -8.59
CA ASN A 77 13.79 15.19 -10.03
C ASN A 77 12.43 15.72 -10.51
N VAL A 78 11.36 15.45 -9.76
CA VAL A 78 10.02 15.98 -10.07
C VAL A 78 10.04 17.50 -10.00
N LYS A 79 10.56 18.08 -8.92
CA LYS A 79 10.66 19.54 -8.75
C LYS A 79 11.52 20.17 -9.85
N ALA A 80 12.66 19.57 -10.18
CA ALA A 80 13.58 20.09 -11.19
C ALA A 80 12.98 20.06 -12.60
N LYS A 81 12.27 18.97 -12.95
CA LYS A 81 11.78 18.76 -14.32
C LYS A 81 10.44 19.43 -14.59
N PHE A 82 9.53 19.43 -13.62
CA PHE A 82 8.15 19.88 -13.81
C PHE A 82 7.87 21.23 -13.15
N GLY A 83 8.71 21.69 -12.22
CA GLY A 83 8.58 23.00 -11.59
C GLY A 83 7.19 23.22 -10.98
N ARG A 84 6.41 24.15 -11.57
CA ARG A 84 5.03 24.48 -11.15
C ARG A 84 3.93 23.77 -11.94
N GLN A 85 4.30 22.89 -12.87
CA GLN A 85 3.32 22.12 -13.64
C GLN A 85 2.49 21.23 -12.71
N LYS A 86 1.19 21.18 -12.97
CA LYS A 86 0.20 20.43 -12.19
C LYS A 86 -0.04 19.07 -12.86
N LEU A 87 -0.15 18.01 -12.06
CA LEU A 87 -0.51 16.67 -12.51
C LEU A 87 -1.95 16.37 -12.10
N THR A 88 -2.72 15.77 -13.02
CA THR A 88 -4.01 15.14 -12.70
C THR A 88 -3.96 13.71 -13.21
N TYR A 89 -4.19 12.74 -12.32
CA TYR A 89 -4.38 11.36 -12.71
C TYR A 89 -5.86 11.07 -12.95
N LEU A 90 -6.17 10.51 -14.13
CA LEU A 90 -7.51 10.12 -14.54
C LEU A 90 -7.53 8.61 -14.79
N SER A 91 -8.52 7.93 -14.18
CA SER A 91 -8.91 6.58 -14.56
C SER A 91 -10.17 6.69 -15.40
N MET A 92 -10.19 6.01 -16.55
CA MET A 92 -11.31 6.01 -17.47
C MET A 92 -11.79 4.57 -17.68
N THR A 93 -13.08 4.35 -17.55
CA THR A 93 -13.77 3.13 -18.00
C THR A 93 -14.84 3.52 -19.02
N ASP A 94 -15.50 2.54 -19.63
CA ASP A 94 -16.58 2.80 -20.58
C ASP A 94 -17.73 3.62 -19.98
N ASN A 95 -17.91 3.55 -18.65
CA ASN A 95 -19.05 4.15 -17.94
C ASN A 95 -18.67 5.28 -16.98
N ASP A 96 -17.39 5.46 -16.65
CA ASP A 96 -16.97 6.48 -15.70
C ASP A 96 -15.60 7.13 -16.03
N ILE A 97 -15.46 8.36 -15.54
CA ILE A 97 -14.17 9.05 -15.46
C ILE A 97 -13.96 9.42 -13.99
N ARG A 98 -12.86 8.96 -13.41
CA ARG A 98 -12.47 9.26 -12.03
C ARG A 98 -11.18 10.06 -12.05
N TYR A 99 -11.16 11.17 -11.32
CA TYR A 99 -9.92 11.86 -11.00
C TYR A 99 -9.54 11.58 -9.55
N TYR A 100 -8.24 11.42 -9.28
CA TYR A 100 -7.75 11.10 -7.95
C TYR A 100 -7.01 12.30 -7.37
N ALA A 101 -7.56 12.86 -6.29
CA ALA A 101 -6.93 13.91 -5.49
C ALA A 101 -6.20 13.36 -4.25
N CYS A 102 -6.65 12.22 -3.72
CA CYS A 102 -6.12 11.51 -2.55
C CYS A 102 -6.43 10.00 -2.64
N GLY A 103 -6.10 9.22 -1.60
CA GLY A 103 -6.36 7.77 -1.55
C GLY A 103 -5.36 6.97 -2.40
N HIS A 104 -5.80 5.93 -3.09
CA HIS A 104 -4.93 4.96 -3.80
C HIS A 104 -3.84 5.59 -4.72
N PHE A 105 -4.12 6.72 -5.37
CA PHE A 105 -3.17 7.46 -6.23
C PHE A 105 -2.67 8.76 -5.60
N GLY A 106 -2.93 8.99 -4.31
CA GLY A 106 -2.49 10.16 -3.57
C GLY A 106 -0.97 10.28 -3.49
N TYR A 107 -0.24 9.17 -3.57
CA TYR A 107 1.22 9.10 -3.39
C TYR A 107 1.96 9.92 -4.46
N LEU A 108 1.35 10.09 -5.63
CA LEU A 108 1.86 10.99 -6.68
C LEU A 108 2.05 12.42 -6.13
N TYR A 109 1.16 12.86 -5.25
CA TYR A 109 1.21 14.18 -4.64
C TYR A 109 1.89 14.16 -3.27
N ASP A 110 1.54 13.22 -2.40
CA ASP A 110 2.00 13.20 -1.01
C ASP A 110 3.43 12.67 -0.88
N THR A 111 3.83 11.70 -1.71
CA THR A 111 5.16 11.10 -1.67
C THR A 111 6.05 11.71 -2.73
N TYR A 112 5.63 11.68 -4.00
CA TYR A 112 6.45 12.14 -5.13
C TYR A 112 6.38 13.65 -5.39
N LYS A 113 5.54 14.37 -4.65
CA LYS A 113 5.42 15.84 -4.65
C LYS A 113 5.10 16.46 -6.02
N PHE A 114 4.37 15.76 -6.89
CA PHE A 114 3.74 16.43 -8.02
C PHE A 114 2.77 17.51 -7.51
N ASN A 115 2.74 18.67 -8.18
CA ASN A 115 1.78 19.70 -7.82
C ASN A 115 0.35 19.23 -8.15
N ARG A 116 -0.56 19.44 -7.21
CA ARG A 116 -1.98 19.13 -7.39
C ARG A 116 -2.65 20.14 -8.31
N THR A 117 -3.61 19.66 -9.09
CA THR A 117 -4.62 20.54 -9.69
C THR A 117 -5.54 21.05 -8.58
N GLU A 118 -5.85 22.34 -8.59
CA GLU A 118 -6.79 22.92 -7.63
C GLU A 118 -8.18 22.37 -7.96
N THR A 119 -8.78 21.64 -7.02
CA THR A 119 -10.18 21.26 -7.06
C THR A 119 -10.99 22.37 -6.42
N LEU A 120 -12.05 22.83 -7.10
CA LEU A 120 -13.05 23.77 -6.55
C LEU A 120 -13.76 23.18 -5.34
#